data_AF-A0A7S0XQP2-F1
#
_entry.id   AF-A0A7S0XQP2-F1
#
_cell.length_a   1.000
_cell.length_b   1.000
_cell.length_c   1.000
_cell.angle_alpha   90.00
_cell.angle_beta   90.00
_cell.angle_gamma   90.00
#
_symmetry.space_group_name_H-M   'P 1'
#
loop_
_entity.id
_entity.type
_entity.pdbx_description
1 polymer ?
#
loop_
_entity_poly.entity_id
_entity_poly.type
_entity_poly.pdbx_seq_one_letter_code
_entity_poly.pdbx_strand_id
1 'polypeptide(L)'
;RCVLPKLALCLREMPINPAAQQLDAFRWVTAWVGTAPLDSVAAIFEFEFFPRWLSVLFQWLTRSPDYDEVTRWYLNWKSLFPDALAAHDKVKVHFTRALDIMNNVVAGAQIVGGYLQP
;
A
#
# COMPACT_ATOMS: atom_id res chain seq x y z
N ARG A 1 15.15 -20.46 16.50
CA ARG A 1 15.39 -19.69 15.25
C ARG A 1 14.10 -18.95 14.92
N CYS A 2 14.12 -17.62 14.77
CA CYS A 2 12.90 -16.82 14.52
C CYS A 2 12.54 -16.84 13.03
N VAL A 3 11.25 -16.99 12.71
CA VAL A 3 10.75 -17.05 11.31
C VAL A 3 10.47 -15.65 10.74
N LEU A 4 10.10 -14.69 11.60
CA LEU A 4 9.74 -13.32 11.21
C LEU A 4 10.79 -12.59 10.34
N PRO A 5 12.11 -12.66 10.60
CA PRO A 5 13.09 -11.96 9.75
C PRO A 5 13.13 -12.49 8.31
N LYS A 6 12.86 -13.79 8.11
CA LYS A 6 12.81 -14.37 6.76
C LYS A 6 11.56 -13.93 6.01
N LEU A 7 10.43 -13.83 6.71
CA LEU A 7 9.18 -13.32 6.13
C LEU A 7 9.30 -11.86 5.73
N ALA A 8 9.99 -11.04 6.54
CA ALA A 8 10.30 -9.66 6.20
C ALA A 8 11.10 -9.56 4.89
N LEU A 9 12.11 -10.42 4.71
CA LEU A 9 12.88 -10.47 3.47
C LEU A 9 12.02 -10.88 2.27
N CYS A 10 11.20 -11.93 2.39
CA CYS A 10 10.30 -12.34 1.32
C CYS A 10 9.31 -11.22 0.95
N LEU A 11 8.79 -10.50 1.95
CA LEU A 11 7.89 -9.38 1.72
C LEU A 11 8.61 -8.23 1.00
N ARG A 12 9.84 -7.92 1.39
CA ARG A 12 10.71 -6.92 0.74
C ARG A 12 10.98 -7.23 -0.73
N GLU A 13 11.12 -8.50 -1.08
CA GLU A 13 11.43 -8.91 -2.47
C GLU A 13 10.17 -9.08 -3.33
N MET A 14 8.99 -9.13 -2.72
CA MET A 14 7.72 -9.25 -3.42
C MET A 14 7.51 -8.11 -4.42
N PRO A 15 7.26 -8.38 -5.71
CA PRO A 15 7.00 -7.33 -6.69
C PRO A 15 5.63 -6.70 -6.44
N ILE A 16 5.58 -5.37 -6.49
CA ILE A 16 4.32 -4.61 -6.40
C ILE A 16 4.02 -4.05 -7.78
N ASN A 17 3.21 -4.79 -8.54
CA ASN A 17 2.81 -4.42 -9.90
C ASN A 17 1.28 -4.30 -9.98
N PRO A 18 0.74 -3.13 -10.38
CA PRO A 18 -0.70 -2.95 -10.57
C PRO A 18 -1.35 -3.92 -11.56
N ALA A 19 -0.63 -4.33 -12.61
CA ALA A 19 -1.15 -5.20 -13.65
C ALA A 19 -1.11 -6.69 -13.27
N ALA A 20 -0.19 -7.08 -12.38
CA ALA A 20 0.03 -8.48 -12.01
C ALA A 20 0.57 -8.58 -10.58
N GLN A 21 -0.35 -8.65 -9.61
CA GLN A 21 0.02 -8.75 -8.19
C GLN A 21 0.45 -10.18 -7.84
N GLN A 22 1.57 -10.33 -7.14
CA GLN A 22 1.98 -11.58 -6.52
C GLN A 22 1.73 -11.48 -5.01
N LEU A 23 0.84 -12.32 -4.48
CA LEU A 23 0.36 -12.20 -3.10
C LEU A 23 0.94 -13.25 -2.14
N ASP A 24 1.82 -14.14 -2.60
CA ASP A 24 2.30 -15.25 -1.77
C ASP A 24 3.05 -14.76 -0.53
N ALA A 25 4.04 -13.87 -0.71
CA ALA A 25 4.79 -13.30 0.40
C ALA A 25 3.90 -12.49 1.35
N PHE A 26 2.95 -11.72 0.80
CA PHE A 26 1.94 -11.02 1.59
C PHE A 26 1.14 -11.99 2.47
N ARG A 27 0.60 -13.06 1.86
CA ARG A 27 -0.20 -14.09 2.55
C ARG A 27 0.61 -14.82 3.61
N TRP A 28 1.88 -15.10 3.35
CA TRP A 28 2.77 -15.70 4.34
C TRP A 28 2.97 -14.82 5.55
N VAL A 29 3.09 -13.50 5.40
CA VAL A 29 3.23 -12.59 6.54
C VAL A 29 1.90 -12.45 7.30
N THR A 30 0.77 -12.31 6.60
CA THR A 30 -0.54 -12.19 7.25
C THR A 30 -0.99 -13.45 7.97
N ALA A 31 -0.51 -14.64 7.56
CA ALA A 31 -0.78 -15.90 8.24
C ALA A 31 -0.23 -15.94 9.69
N TRP A 32 0.67 -15.02 10.05
CA TRP A 32 1.21 -14.91 11.41
C TRP A 32 0.40 -13.99 12.32
N VAL A 33 -0.63 -13.32 11.79
CA VAL A 33 -1.60 -12.60 12.62
C VAL A 33 -2.30 -13.61 13.55
N GLY A 34 -2.26 -13.34 14.86
CA GLY A 34 -2.77 -14.23 15.90
C GLY A 34 -1.75 -15.26 16.44
N THR A 35 -0.60 -15.43 15.79
CA THR A 35 0.49 -16.29 16.26
C THR A 35 1.70 -15.49 16.75
N ALA A 36 2.03 -14.38 16.08
CA ALA A 36 3.07 -13.45 16.49
C ALA A 36 2.46 -12.18 17.11
N PRO A 37 3.24 -11.40 17.90
CA PRO A 37 2.80 -10.10 18.35
C PRO A 37 2.37 -9.22 17.17
N LEU A 38 1.16 -8.67 17.25
CA LEU A 38 0.56 -7.89 16.16
C LEU A 38 1.46 -6.70 15.77
N ASP A 39 2.08 -6.04 16.76
CA ASP A 39 3.00 -4.93 16.53
C ASP A 39 4.23 -5.33 15.70
N SER A 40 4.75 -6.55 15.89
CA SER A 40 5.87 -7.07 15.11
C SER A 40 5.47 -7.35 13.66
N VAL A 41 4.27 -7.89 13.43
CA VAL A 41 3.75 -8.11 12.08
C VAL A 41 3.48 -6.76 11.40
N ALA A 42 2.88 -5.80 12.11
CA ALA A 42 2.65 -4.45 11.62
C ALA A 42 3.96 -3.74 11.23
N ALA A 43 5.00 -3.86 12.06
CA ALA A 43 6.33 -3.31 11.76
C ALA A 43 6.94 -3.89 10.47
N ILE A 44 6.75 -5.18 10.20
CA ILE A 44 7.22 -5.79 8.94
C ILE A 44 6.56 -5.10 7.74
N PHE A 45 5.25 -4.84 7.78
CA PHE A 45 4.58 -4.11 6.71
C PHE A 45 5.02 -2.65 6.59
N GLU A 46 5.16 -1.96 7.73
CA GLU A 46 5.65 -0.57 7.83
C GLU A 46 6.99 -0.38 7.12
N PHE A 47 7.94 -1.28 7.35
CA PHE A 47 9.29 -1.12 6.78
C PHE A 47 9.46 -1.77 5.40
N GLU A 48 8.84 -2.92 5.13
CA GLU A 48 9.17 -3.73 3.95
C GLU A 48 8.18 -3.58 2.79
N PHE A 49 6.94 -3.17 3.08
CA PHE A 49 5.86 -3.11 2.09
C PHE A 49 5.44 -1.68 1.77
N PHE A 50 5.02 -0.90 2.77
CA PHE A 50 4.36 0.39 2.53
C PHE A 50 5.21 1.42 1.77
N PRO A 51 6.52 1.59 2.02
CA PRO A 51 7.34 2.57 1.28
C PRO A 51 7.35 2.29 -0.23
N ARG A 52 7.44 1.01 -0.61
CA ARG A 52 7.43 0.58 -2.01
C ARG A 52 6.03 0.68 -2.62
N TRP A 53 5.01 0.25 -1.87
CA TRP A 53 3.62 0.33 -2.30
C TRP A 53 3.17 1.78 -2.57
N LEU A 54 3.49 2.71 -1.67
CA LEU A 54 3.23 4.13 -1.85
C LEU A 54 4.03 4.73 -3.01
N SER A 55 5.27 4.29 -3.24
CA SER A 55 6.06 4.74 -4.39
C SER A 55 5.41 4.35 -5.72
N VAL A 56 4.92 3.10 -5.83
CA VAL A 56 4.18 2.63 -7.02
C VAL A 56 2.92 3.46 -7.24
N LEU A 57 2.15 3.71 -6.18
CA LEU A 57 0.94 4.55 -6.24
C LEU A 57 1.28 5.96 -6.76
N PHE A 58 2.29 6.61 -6.19
CA PHE A 58 2.71 7.94 -6.60
C PHE A 58 3.21 7.99 -8.06
N GLN A 59 4.04 7.01 -8.47
CA GLN A 59 4.53 6.90 -9.84
C GLN A 59 3.39 6.67 -10.84
N TRP A 60 2.37 5.88 -10.49
CA TRP A 60 1.21 5.67 -11.34
C TRP A 60 0.39 6.95 -11.49
N LEU A 61 0.15 7.66 -10.39
CA LEU A 61 -0.61 8.91 -10.38
C LEU A 61 0.04 10.06 -11.16
N THR A 62 1.36 10.03 -11.37
CA THR A 62 2.11 11.09 -12.07
C THR A 62 2.20 10.92 -13.59
N ARG A 63 1.79 9.76 -14.14
CA ARG A 63 1.96 9.44 -15.58
C ARG A 63 0.72 9.63 -16.45
N SER A 64 -0.43 9.99 -15.87
CA SER A 64 -1.81 9.95 -16.43
C SER A 64 -2.59 8.72 -15.95
N PRO A 65 -3.01 8.71 -14.66
CA PRO A 65 -3.75 7.60 -14.08
C PRO A 65 -5.20 7.56 -14.60
N ASP A 66 -5.71 6.36 -14.82
CA ASP A 66 -7.14 6.11 -14.69
C ASP A 66 -7.46 6.06 -13.19
N TYR A 67 -8.17 7.08 -12.68
CA TYR A 67 -8.46 7.19 -11.25
C TYR A 67 -9.36 6.05 -10.73
N ASP A 68 -10.19 5.44 -11.58
CA ASP A 68 -11.03 4.31 -11.20
C ASP A 68 -10.18 3.05 -11.05
N GLU A 69 -9.18 2.85 -11.91
CA GLU A 69 -8.21 1.76 -11.76
C GLU A 69 -7.36 1.92 -10.50
N VAL A 70 -6.84 3.12 -10.23
CA VAL A 70 -6.06 3.41 -9.02
C VAL A 70 -6.91 3.18 -7.76
N THR A 71 -8.16 3.64 -7.76
CA THR A 71 -9.09 3.45 -6.63
C THR A 71 -9.40 1.98 -6.40
N ARG A 72 -9.69 1.22 -7.47
CA ARG A 72 -9.89 -0.24 -7.37
C ARG A 72 -8.65 -0.94 -6.83
N TRP A 73 -7.47 -0.57 -7.29
CA TRP A 73 -6.21 -1.13 -6.81
C TRP A 73 -5.99 -0.86 -5.33
N TYR A 74 -6.21 0.38 -4.87
CA TYR A 74 -6.16 0.75 -3.45
C TYR A 74 -7.13 -0.08 -2.61
N LEU A 75 -8.40 -0.15 -3.02
CA LEU A 75 -9.45 -0.87 -2.29
C LEU A 75 -9.16 -2.37 -2.21
N ASN A 76 -8.68 -2.96 -3.31
CA ASN A 76 -8.32 -4.36 -3.36
C ASN A 76 -7.18 -4.67 -2.39
N TRP A 77 -6.12 -3.85 -2.37
CA TRP A 77 -5.04 -4.00 -1.38
C TRP A 77 -5.54 -3.87 0.05
N LYS A 78 -6.35 -2.83 0.35
CA LYS A 78 -6.91 -2.62 1.68
C LYS A 78 -7.75 -3.81 2.14
N SER A 79 -8.51 -4.43 1.25
CA SER A 79 -9.35 -5.60 1.55
C SER A 79 -8.56 -6.88 1.88
N LEU A 80 -7.29 -6.96 1.49
CA LEU A 80 -6.43 -8.12 1.77
C LEU A 80 -5.88 -8.10 3.20
N PHE A 81 -5.88 -6.94 3.87
CA PHE A 81 -5.37 -6.84 5.23
C PHE A 81 -6.39 -7.41 6.24
N PRO A 82 -5.99 -8.32 7.13
CA PRO A 82 -6.84 -8.78 8.22
C PRO A 82 -7.29 -7.61 9.12
N ASP A 83 -8.53 -7.63 9.63
CA ASP A 83 -9.12 -6.52 10.39
C ASP A 83 -8.23 -6.03 11.55
N ALA A 84 -7.64 -6.96 12.32
CA ALA A 84 -6.75 -6.62 13.42
C ALA A 84 -5.52 -5.82 12.95
N LEU A 85 -4.97 -6.18 11.79
CA LEU A 85 -3.82 -5.50 11.21
C LEU A 85 -4.22 -4.17 10.56
N ALA A 86 -5.35 -4.15 9.84
CA ALA A 86 -5.91 -2.93 9.24
C ALA A 86 -6.28 -1.87 10.28
N ALA A 87 -6.69 -2.28 11.48
CA ALA A 87 -6.99 -1.40 12.61
C ALA A 87 -5.74 -0.89 13.36
N HIS A 88 -4.56 -1.47 13.12
CA HIS A 88 -3.33 -1.10 13.80
C HIS A 88 -2.83 0.28 13.34
N ASP A 89 -2.38 1.13 14.26
CA ASP A 89 -2.04 2.53 13.94
C ASP A 89 -0.90 2.67 12.91
N LYS A 90 0.15 1.85 13.04
CA LYS A 90 1.25 1.73 12.05
C LYS A 90 0.75 1.43 10.63
N VAL A 91 -0.37 0.72 10.48
CA VAL A 91 -0.94 0.37 9.17
C VAL A 91 -1.89 1.47 8.70
N LYS A 92 -2.75 1.96 9.59
CA LYS A 92 -3.72 3.04 9.30
C LYS A 92 -3.04 4.29 8.76
N VAL A 93 -1.91 4.71 9.35
CA VAL A 93 -1.20 5.92 8.92
C VAL A 93 -0.77 5.84 7.45
N HIS A 94 -0.40 4.66 6.94
CA HIS A 94 -0.03 4.48 5.55
C HIS A 94 -1.25 4.48 4.61
N PHE A 95 -2.38 3.90 5.03
CA PHE A 95 -3.62 3.99 4.26
C PHE A 95 -4.15 5.42 4.17
N THR A 96 -4.06 6.20 5.25
CA THR A 96 -4.40 7.62 5.24
C THR A 96 -3.46 8.37 4.30
N ARG A 97 -2.15 8.14 4.40
CA ARG A 97 -1.16 8.78 3.52
C ARG A 97 -1.40 8.46 2.03
N ALA A 98 -1.83 7.26 1.69
CA ALA A 98 -2.19 6.90 0.32
C ALA A 98 -3.39 7.70 -0.19
N LEU A 99 -4.43 7.86 0.65
CA LEU A 99 -5.59 8.68 0.32
C LEU A 99 -5.19 10.15 0.12
N ASP A 100 -4.32 10.68 0.98
CA ASP A 100 -3.81 12.06 0.85
C ASP A 100 -3.08 12.24 -0.48
N ILE A 101 -2.25 11.27 -0.89
CA ILE A 101 -1.56 11.29 -2.19
C ILE A 101 -2.56 11.29 -3.34
N MET A 102 -3.56 10.42 -3.31
CA MET A 102 -4.60 10.35 -4.35
C MET A 102 -5.37 11.68 -4.45
N ASN A 103 -5.78 12.26 -3.31
CA ASN A 103 -6.50 13.52 -3.27
C ASN A 103 -5.67 14.72 -3.74
N ASN A 104 -4.40 14.79 -3.33
CA ASN A 104 -3.50 15.89 -3.70
C ASN A 104 -3.17 15.91 -5.19
N VAL A 105 -3.03 14.74 -5.83
CA VAL A 105 -2.80 14.67 -7.28
C VAL A 105 -4.04 15.10 -8.05
N VAL A 106 -5.24 14.68 -7.63
CA VAL A 106 -6.50 15.13 -8.23
C VAL A 106 -6.65 16.65 -8.11
N ALA A 107 -6.40 17.21 -6.93
CA ALA A 107 -6.46 18.65 -6.69
C ALA A 107 -5.45 19.42 -7.55
N GLY A 108 -4.20 18.96 -7.63
CA GLY A 108 -3.16 19.57 -8.47
C GLY A 108 -3.51 19.53 -9.96
N ALA A 109 -4.08 18.42 -10.45
CA ALA A 109 -4.54 18.30 -11.84
C ALA A 109 -5.68 19.26 -12.18
N GLN A 110 -6.63 19.48 -11.26
CA GLN A 110 -7.73 20.44 -11.43
C GLN A 110 -7.23 21.89 -11.50
N ILE A 111 -6.21 22.23 -10.70
CA ILE A 111 -5.63 23.58 -10.69
C ILE A 111 -4.94 23.89 -12.03
N VAL A 112 -4.15 22.96 -12.59
CA VAL A 112 -3.47 23.16 -13.89
C VAL A 112 -4.46 23.23 -15.06
N GLY A 113 -5.56 22.47 -15.02
CA GLY A 113 -6.62 22.51 -16.04
C GLY A 113 -7.50 23.77 -15.99
N GLY A 114 -7.53 24.50 -14.87
CA GLY A 114 -8.36 25.69 -14.67
C GLY A 114 -7.76 27.01 -15.14
N TYR A 115 -6.44 27.06 -15.41
CA TYR A 115 -5.74 28.30 -15.84
C TYR A 115 -5.61 28.46 -17.36
N LEU A 116 -6.22 27.57 -18.15
CA LEU A 116 -6.12 27.58 -19.60
C LEU A 116 -7.50 27.80 -20.23
N GLN A 117 -8.05 29.01 -20.08
CA GLN A 117 -9.02 29.57 -21.01
C GLN A 117 -8.70 31.05 -21.28
N PRO A 118 -8.87 31.52 -22.54
CA PRO A 118 -8.25 32.74 -23.09
C PRO A 118 -8.75 34.05 -22.49
#